data_AF-A0A1Y2E5Q8-F1
#
_entry.id   AF-A0A1Y2E5Q8-F1
#
_cell.length_a   1.000
_cell.length_b   1.000
_cell.length_c   1.000
_cell.angle_alpha   90.00
_cell.angle_beta   90.00
_cell.angle_gamma   90.00
#
_symmetry.space_group_name_H-M   'P 1'
#
loop_
_entity.id
_entity.type
_entity.pdbx_description
1 polymer ?
#
loop_
_entity_poly.entity_id
_entity_poly.type
_entity_poly.pdbx_seq_one_letter_code
_entity_poly.pdbx_strand_id
1 'polypeptide(L)'
;MVPKGHKSKRLSLHQKYKIEKRILQHHKKARREARKNPKKTSKKDKSIGIPNNFPFKEELLLQVEEEKRRIEEEKQQRKAERKAAKAQNNLTPSLTTTTTAPQPLIAPVVSKSKQDSLIVDFMTVTENVDIILEVIDARDPIGTRTLAIEESLVKDNKLIIIVMTKIDLVPRETVDEWIKYFNAEYPVVPIMNGTPENKNKSLGYETLIKYCKSYRDSIKSKTDVKEKPVTVGVIGFPGCGKYTLIENLRKYHDKEHEIKIDSLITLGENLTLLDCPGIVFVFQEEDNSNIAEVMIRNCVKPKLIPNAEICVTSILKRCSNDQLCKMYKVPPFIDYNDFLLQVGRAKHLVKLILNLILLTFYYSHYYYYCFFDYVENKNGNTNIRDIGTIVITDFKQNRIPNYTVLPKDHEIPAESKICKDLKKK
;
A
#
# COMPACT_ATOMS: atom_id res chain seq x y z
N MET A 1 60.40 17.35 12.45
CA MET A 1 59.86 16.37 11.48
C MET A 1 58.77 17.06 10.68
N VAL A 2 58.94 17.22 9.35
CA VAL A 2 57.92 17.86 8.50
C VAL A 2 56.77 16.87 8.26
N PRO A 3 55.50 17.23 8.52
CA PRO A 3 54.36 16.33 8.30
C PRO A 3 54.26 15.95 6.81
N LYS A 4 54.24 14.65 6.50
CA LYS A 4 53.97 14.17 5.13
C LYS A 4 52.52 14.48 4.76
N GLY A 5 52.29 15.08 3.59
CA GLY A 5 50.96 15.42 3.11
C GLY A 5 50.03 14.18 2.98
N HIS A 6 48.82 14.27 3.53
CA HIS A 6 47.81 13.23 3.39
C HIS A 6 47.12 13.31 2.02
N LYS A 7 46.95 12.15 1.36
CA LYS A 7 46.21 12.07 0.09
C LYS A 7 44.72 12.37 0.34
N SER A 8 44.16 13.27 -0.46
CA SER A 8 42.75 13.61 -0.42
C SER A 8 41.86 12.40 -0.69
N LYS A 9 40.79 12.24 0.10
CA LYS A 9 39.73 11.24 -0.13
C LYS A 9 38.74 11.65 -1.22
N ARG A 10 38.85 12.89 -1.75
CA ARG A 10 37.98 13.39 -2.82
C ARG A 10 38.39 12.78 -4.15
N LEU A 11 37.43 12.17 -4.84
CA LEU A 11 37.61 11.62 -6.19
C LEU A 11 37.19 12.64 -7.24
N SER A 12 37.90 12.69 -8.36
CA SER A 12 37.44 13.47 -9.51
C SER A 12 36.21 12.82 -10.16
N LEU A 13 35.35 13.62 -10.79
CA LEU A 13 34.19 13.10 -11.53
C LEU A 13 34.61 12.08 -12.60
N HIS A 14 35.73 12.31 -13.26
CA HIS A 14 36.30 11.38 -14.23
C HIS A 14 36.63 10.01 -13.59
N GLN A 15 37.24 9.99 -12.40
CA GLN A 15 37.51 8.74 -11.68
C GLN A 15 36.23 8.03 -11.26
N LYS A 16 35.21 8.77 -10.82
CA LYS A 16 33.90 8.23 -10.45
C LYS A 16 33.23 7.50 -11.63
N TYR A 17 33.12 8.15 -12.78
CA TYR A 17 32.52 7.54 -13.98
C TYR A 17 33.35 6.38 -14.53
N LYS A 18 34.69 6.44 -14.40
CA LYS A 18 35.58 5.32 -14.77
C LYS A 18 35.37 4.09 -13.89
N ILE A 19 35.18 4.27 -12.58
CA ILE A 19 34.88 3.18 -11.64
C ILE A 19 33.52 2.58 -11.96
N GLU A 20 32.49 3.41 -12.16
CA GLU A 20 31.14 2.96 -12.49
C GLU A 20 31.11 2.12 -13.78
N LYS A 21 31.80 2.59 -14.83
CA LYS A 21 31.92 1.85 -16.10
C LYS A 21 32.65 0.51 -15.93
N ARG A 22 33.68 0.44 -15.08
CA ARG A 22 34.37 -0.83 -14.76
C ARG A 22 33.48 -1.80 -13.99
N ILE A 23 32.71 -1.33 -13.01
CA ILE A 23 31.77 -2.14 -12.23
C ILE A 23 30.70 -2.72 -13.17
N LEU A 24 30.14 -1.90 -14.05
CA LEU A 24 29.15 -2.34 -15.03
C LEU A 24 29.71 -3.42 -15.97
N GLN A 25 30.94 -3.23 -16.47
CA GLN A 25 31.63 -4.21 -17.30
C GLN A 25 31.91 -5.51 -16.53
N HIS A 26 32.32 -5.43 -15.27
CA HIS A 26 32.53 -6.58 -14.39
C HIS A 26 31.22 -7.37 -14.19
N HIS A 27 30.11 -6.72 -13.84
CA HIS A 27 28.82 -7.40 -13.71
C HIS A 27 28.35 -8.02 -15.03
N LYS A 28 28.60 -7.35 -16.17
CA LYS A 28 28.28 -7.89 -17.49
C LYS A 28 29.11 -9.15 -17.80
N LYS A 29 30.39 -9.17 -17.43
CA LYS A 29 31.28 -10.33 -17.57
C LYS A 29 30.84 -11.47 -16.64
N ALA A 30 30.61 -11.19 -15.37
CA ALA A 30 30.15 -12.17 -14.37
C ALA A 30 28.82 -12.82 -14.77
N ARG A 31 27.85 -12.06 -15.31
CA ARG A 31 26.59 -12.61 -15.84
C ARG A 31 26.82 -13.52 -17.06
N ARG A 32 27.76 -13.18 -17.94
CA ARG A 32 28.13 -14.02 -19.10
C ARG A 32 28.82 -15.31 -18.65
N GLU A 33 29.72 -15.24 -17.68
CA GLU A 33 30.39 -16.40 -17.10
C GLU A 33 29.42 -17.31 -16.34
N ALA A 34 28.50 -16.73 -15.56
CA ALA A 34 27.43 -17.48 -14.86
C ALA A 34 26.48 -18.19 -15.83
N ARG A 35 26.26 -17.64 -17.03
CA ARG A 35 25.49 -18.30 -18.11
C ARG A 35 26.28 -19.42 -18.81
N LYS A 36 27.60 -19.32 -18.89
CA LYS A 36 28.48 -20.35 -19.49
C LYS A 36 28.63 -21.57 -18.58
N ASN A 37 28.74 -21.35 -17.27
CA ASN A 37 28.78 -22.39 -16.25
C ASN A 37 27.58 -22.23 -15.31
N PRO A 38 26.36 -22.62 -15.73
CA PRO A 38 25.24 -22.67 -14.83
C PRO A 38 25.55 -23.73 -13.78
N LYS A 39 26.02 -23.32 -12.60
CA LYS A 39 26.08 -24.21 -11.44
C LYS A 39 24.66 -24.76 -11.28
N LYS A 40 24.46 -26.07 -11.52
CA LYS A 40 23.22 -26.75 -11.14
C LYS A 40 22.99 -26.41 -9.67
N THR A 41 22.01 -25.55 -9.39
CA THR A 41 21.52 -25.29 -8.04
C THR A 41 20.73 -26.53 -7.61
N SER A 42 21.43 -27.65 -7.42
CA SER A 42 20.92 -28.89 -6.84
C SER A 42 21.64 -29.24 -5.54
N LYS A 43 22.39 -28.30 -4.96
CA LYS A 43 22.63 -28.36 -3.53
C LYS A 43 21.43 -27.70 -2.88
N LYS A 44 20.42 -28.52 -2.54
CA LYS A 44 19.50 -28.21 -1.44
C LYS A 44 20.34 -27.52 -0.37
N ASP A 45 19.93 -26.33 0.06
CA ASP A 45 20.50 -25.73 1.26
C ASP A 45 20.50 -26.83 2.32
N LYS A 46 21.70 -27.20 2.80
CA LYS A 46 21.80 -28.10 3.94
C LYS A 46 21.24 -27.28 5.09
N SER A 47 19.95 -27.47 5.38
CA SER A 47 19.33 -26.93 6.58
C SER A 47 20.24 -27.28 7.74
N ILE A 48 20.68 -26.26 8.48
CA ILE A 48 21.44 -26.44 9.71
C ILE A 48 20.52 -27.23 10.64
N GLY A 49 20.73 -28.54 10.71
CA GLY A 49 19.91 -29.44 11.51
C GLY A 49 20.09 -29.14 12.99
N ILE A 50 19.07 -29.44 13.78
CA ILE A 50 19.05 -29.22 15.23
C ILE A 50 20.30 -29.87 15.84
N PRO A 51 21.20 -29.10 16.46
CA PRO A 51 22.42 -29.62 17.07
C PRO A 51 22.11 -30.71 18.10
N ASN A 52 23.00 -31.70 18.22
CA ASN A 52 22.75 -32.89 19.04
C ASN A 52 22.66 -32.59 20.56
N ASN A 53 23.16 -31.44 21.01
CA ASN A 53 23.11 -31.02 22.41
C ASN A 53 21.80 -30.30 22.79
N PHE A 54 20.78 -30.30 21.93
CA PHE A 54 19.51 -29.66 22.24
C PHE A 54 18.66 -30.57 23.15
N PRO A 55 18.37 -30.16 24.40
CA PRO A 55 17.76 -31.03 25.42
C PRO A 55 16.34 -31.50 25.09
N PHE A 56 15.65 -30.84 24.16
CA PHE A 56 14.28 -31.18 23.73
C PHE A 56 14.24 -31.62 22.26
N LYS A 57 15.34 -32.18 21.74
CA LYS A 57 15.45 -32.57 20.32
C LYS A 57 14.43 -33.64 19.94
N GLU A 58 14.17 -34.62 20.82
CA GLU A 58 13.23 -35.70 20.56
C GLU A 58 11.78 -35.19 20.51
N GLU A 59 11.41 -34.33 21.45
CA GLU A 59 10.08 -33.71 21.51
C GLU A 59 9.81 -32.82 20.28
N LEU A 60 10.80 -32.04 19.86
CA LEU A 60 10.69 -31.21 18.67
C LEU A 60 10.58 -32.04 17.38
N LEU A 61 11.26 -33.19 17.31
CA LEU A 61 11.15 -34.10 16.16
C LEU A 61 9.76 -34.76 16.09
N LEU A 62 9.20 -35.15 17.23
CA LEU A 62 7.83 -35.70 17.32
C LEU A 62 6.78 -34.68 16.87
N GLN A 63 6.88 -33.43 17.32
CA GLN A 63 5.98 -32.35 16.89
C GLN A 63 6.05 -32.13 15.37
N VAL A 64 7.25 -32.15 14.79
CA VAL A 64 7.45 -32.00 13.34
C VAL A 64 6.86 -33.19 12.56
N GLU A 65 6.92 -34.40 13.10
CA GLU A 65 6.33 -35.60 12.48
C GLU A 65 4.80 -35.59 12.54
N GLU A 66 4.22 -35.19 13.67
CA GLU A 66 2.78 -35.00 13.81
C GLU A 66 2.25 -33.92 12.86
N GLU A 67 2.94 -32.80 12.77
CA GLU A 67 2.55 -31.70 11.88
C GLU A 67 2.61 -32.10 10.40
N LYS A 68 3.64 -32.85 10.00
CA LYS A 68 3.71 -33.45 8.65
C LYS A 68 2.56 -34.42 8.39
N ARG A 69 2.21 -35.25 9.37
CA ARG A 69 1.10 -36.21 9.25
C ARG A 69 -0.23 -35.50 9.04
N ARG A 70 -0.50 -34.45 9.83
CA ARG A 70 -1.71 -33.60 9.69
C ARG A 70 -1.80 -32.95 8.32
N ILE A 71 -0.69 -32.40 7.81
CA ILE A 71 -0.64 -31.78 6.48
C ILE A 71 -0.90 -32.81 5.37
N GLU A 72 -0.36 -34.02 5.49
CA GLU A 72 -0.56 -35.10 4.52
C GLU A 72 -2.03 -35.56 4.52
N GLU A 73 -2.64 -35.74 5.69
CA GLU A 73 -4.05 -36.10 5.89
C GLU A 73 -4.98 -35.04 5.29
N GLU A 74 -4.77 -33.75 5.61
CA GLU A 74 -5.57 -32.64 5.07
C GLU A 74 -5.47 -32.58 3.53
N LYS A 75 -4.28 -32.84 2.99
CA LYS A 75 -4.05 -32.89 1.54
C LYS A 75 -4.74 -34.08 0.88
N GLN A 76 -4.82 -35.23 1.56
CA GLN A 76 -5.56 -36.40 1.08
C GLN A 76 -7.07 -36.14 1.12
N GLN A 77 -7.57 -35.55 2.20
CA GLN A 77 -8.97 -35.18 2.37
C GLN A 77 -9.42 -34.20 1.27
N ARG A 78 -8.64 -33.13 1.03
CA ARG A 78 -8.90 -32.16 -0.03
C ARG A 78 -8.85 -32.77 -1.44
N LYS A 79 -8.05 -33.81 -1.66
CA LYS A 79 -8.02 -34.57 -2.92
C LYS A 79 -9.25 -35.47 -3.07
N ALA A 80 -9.70 -36.09 -1.97
CA ALA A 80 -10.91 -36.93 -1.95
C ALA A 80 -12.17 -36.09 -2.22
N GLU A 81 -12.31 -34.94 -1.57
CA GLU A 81 -13.41 -33.98 -1.80
C GLU A 81 -13.46 -33.51 -3.26
N ARG A 82 -12.30 -33.17 -3.85
CA ARG A 82 -12.21 -32.80 -5.27
C ARG A 82 -12.58 -33.94 -6.22
N LYS A 83 -12.36 -35.19 -5.84
CA LYS A 83 -12.77 -36.36 -6.63
C LYS A 83 -14.27 -36.62 -6.49
N ALA A 84 -14.83 -36.49 -5.29
CA ALA A 84 -16.26 -36.62 -5.03
C ALA A 84 -17.08 -35.56 -5.78
N ALA A 85 -16.63 -34.30 -5.76
CA ALA A 85 -17.27 -33.21 -6.50
C ALA A 85 -17.22 -33.40 -8.03
N LYS A 86 -16.18 -34.09 -8.54
CA LYS A 86 -16.10 -34.44 -9.97
C LYS A 86 -16.98 -35.64 -10.35
N ALA A 87 -17.21 -36.57 -9.43
CA ALA A 87 -18.06 -37.73 -9.67
C ALA A 87 -19.55 -37.34 -9.77
N GLN A 88 -20.00 -36.34 -9.01
CA GLN A 88 -21.38 -35.84 -9.09
C GLN A 88 -21.70 -35.13 -10.42
N ASN A 89 -20.71 -34.57 -11.12
CA ASN A 89 -20.91 -33.87 -12.40
C ASN A 89 -20.97 -34.77 -13.64
N ASN A 90 -20.81 -36.10 -13.51
CA ASN A 90 -20.71 -37.02 -14.65
C ASN A 90 -22.01 -37.79 -14.99
N LEU A 91 -23.17 -37.41 -14.44
CA LEU A 91 -24.46 -38.11 -14.67
C LEU A 91 -25.47 -37.36 -15.57
N THR A 92 -25.05 -36.34 -16.32
CA THR A 92 -25.92 -35.64 -17.28
C THR A 92 -25.18 -35.23 -18.55
N PRO A 93 -25.47 -35.81 -19.74
CA PRO A 93 -24.95 -35.31 -20.99
C PRO A 93 -25.90 -34.30 -21.67
N SER A 94 -25.44 -33.06 -21.73
CA SER A 94 -25.48 -32.08 -22.84
C SER A 94 -26.80 -31.76 -23.59
N LEU A 95 -27.30 -30.54 -23.35
CA LEU A 95 -27.74 -29.61 -24.40
C LEU A 95 -27.21 -28.20 -24.08
N THR A 96 -26.60 -27.59 -25.09
CA THR A 96 -25.78 -26.38 -25.06
C THR A 96 -26.56 -25.12 -24.65
N THR A 97 -26.22 -24.53 -23.50
CA THR A 97 -26.19 -23.07 -23.29
C THR A 97 -25.01 -22.74 -22.37
N THR A 98 -24.10 -21.91 -22.85
CA THR A 98 -22.95 -21.40 -22.10
C THR A 98 -23.43 -20.47 -20.98
N THR A 99 -23.73 -21.04 -19.81
CA THR A 99 -23.90 -20.28 -18.57
C THR A 99 -22.70 -20.57 -17.69
N THR A 100 -21.69 -19.71 -17.81
CA THR A 100 -20.46 -19.77 -17.03
C THR A 100 -20.79 -19.42 -15.57
N ALA A 101 -20.59 -20.36 -14.65
CA ALA A 101 -20.70 -20.10 -13.21
C ALA A 101 -19.79 -18.93 -12.79
N PRO A 102 -20.22 -18.06 -11.84
CA PRO A 102 -19.42 -16.93 -11.41
C PRO A 102 -18.14 -17.42 -10.73
N GLN A 103 -17.00 -17.25 -11.41
CA GLN A 103 -15.71 -17.35 -10.74
C GLN A 103 -15.58 -16.16 -9.77
N PRO A 104 -14.97 -16.34 -8.58
CA PRO A 104 -14.72 -15.22 -7.69
C PRO A 104 -13.88 -14.18 -8.42
N LEU A 105 -14.39 -12.95 -8.51
CA LEU A 105 -13.81 -11.81 -9.23
C LEU A 105 -12.42 -11.39 -8.72
N ILE A 106 -11.97 -11.96 -7.61
CA ILE A 106 -10.74 -11.59 -6.91
C ILE A 106 -9.92 -12.85 -6.64
N ALA A 107 -8.79 -13.01 -7.35
CA ALA A 107 -7.70 -13.80 -6.80
C ALA A 107 -7.13 -13.02 -5.61
N PRO A 108 -7.03 -13.59 -4.39
CA PRO A 108 -6.53 -12.87 -3.24
C PRO A 108 -5.10 -12.36 -3.53
N VAL A 109 -4.96 -11.03 -3.53
CA VAL A 109 -3.72 -10.30 -3.88
C VAL A 109 -2.57 -10.64 -2.91
N VAL A 110 -2.91 -11.17 -1.73
CA VAL A 110 -2.00 -11.64 -0.69
C VAL A 110 -2.44 -13.04 -0.31
N SER A 111 -1.50 -13.98 -0.14
CA SER A 111 -1.83 -15.32 0.36
C SER A 111 -2.48 -15.20 1.74
N LYS A 112 -3.51 -16.02 2.00
CA LYS A 112 -4.22 -16.03 3.29
C LYS A 112 -3.26 -16.06 4.48
N SER A 113 -2.23 -16.92 4.40
CA SER A 113 -1.14 -17.02 5.38
C SER A 113 -0.39 -15.71 5.68
N LYS A 114 -0.21 -14.85 4.67
CA LYS A 114 0.47 -13.56 4.84
C LYS A 114 -0.48 -12.50 5.41
N GLN A 115 -1.78 -12.57 5.13
CA GLN A 115 -2.76 -11.72 5.80
C GLN A 115 -2.87 -12.06 7.28
N ASP A 116 -2.93 -13.36 7.60
CA ASP A 116 -3.01 -13.83 8.99
C ASP A 116 -1.80 -13.37 9.82
N SER A 117 -0.58 -13.46 9.26
CA SER A 117 0.63 -12.93 9.88
C SER A 117 0.56 -11.43 10.16
N LEU A 118 0.05 -10.63 9.23
CA LEU A 118 -0.07 -9.18 9.40
C LEU A 118 -1.09 -8.80 10.48
N ILE A 119 -2.13 -9.62 10.66
CA ILE A 119 -3.11 -9.45 11.73
C ILE A 119 -2.48 -9.77 13.08
N VAL A 120 -1.70 -10.84 13.19
CA VAL A 120 -0.97 -11.19 14.43
C VAL A 120 0.02 -10.09 14.82
N ASP A 121 0.80 -9.60 13.85
CA ASP A 121 1.75 -8.49 14.09
C ASP A 121 1.02 -7.25 14.61
N PHE A 122 -0.15 -6.94 14.03
CA PHE A 122 -0.97 -5.82 14.47
C PHE A 122 -1.54 -5.97 15.87
N MET A 123 -2.14 -7.12 16.19
CA MET A 123 -2.68 -7.35 17.53
C MET A 123 -1.57 -7.21 18.57
N THR A 124 -0.41 -7.81 18.30
CA THR A 124 0.78 -7.69 19.13
C THR A 124 1.21 -6.23 19.31
N VAL A 125 1.29 -5.44 18.23
CA VAL A 125 1.64 -4.02 18.35
C VAL A 125 0.59 -3.26 19.16
N THR A 126 -0.70 -3.45 18.86
CA THR A 126 -1.77 -2.73 19.54
C THR A 126 -1.85 -3.05 21.03
N GLU A 127 -1.58 -4.29 21.46
CA GLU A 127 -1.58 -4.67 22.88
C GLU A 127 -0.44 -4.02 23.68
N ASN A 128 0.69 -3.73 23.03
CA ASN A 128 1.90 -3.24 23.69
C ASN A 128 2.08 -1.71 23.65
N VAL A 129 1.07 -0.95 23.18
CA VAL A 129 1.15 0.51 23.00
C VAL A 129 0.15 1.26 23.87
N ASP A 130 0.59 2.41 24.39
CA ASP A 130 -0.22 3.32 25.19
C ASP A 130 -0.89 4.41 24.34
N ILE A 131 -0.24 4.81 23.24
CA ILE A 131 -0.72 5.78 22.25
C ILE A 131 -0.77 5.13 20.87
N ILE A 132 -1.82 5.39 20.13
CA ILE A 132 -2.01 4.99 18.73
C ILE A 132 -2.03 6.24 17.85
N LEU A 133 -1.14 6.29 16.86
CA LEU A 133 -1.15 7.25 15.78
C LEU A 133 -1.84 6.60 14.57
N GLU A 134 -3.08 7.01 14.29
CA GLU A 134 -3.80 6.54 13.11
C GLU A 134 -3.50 7.45 11.92
N VAL A 135 -2.78 6.91 10.93
CA VAL A 135 -2.33 7.67 9.77
C VAL A 135 -3.33 7.57 8.62
N ILE A 136 -3.94 8.70 8.27
CA ILE A 136 -4.94 8.83 7.20
C ILE A 136 -4.41 9.69 6.03
N ASP A 137 -4.90 9.45 4.81
CA ASP A 137 -4.55 10.21 3.60
C ASP A 137 -5.57 11.34 3.41
N ALA A 138 -5.12 12.60 3.38
CA ALA A 138 -5.99 13.77 3.27
C ALA A 138 -6.91 13.76 2.03
N ARG A 139 -6.55 13.01 0.98
CA ARG A 139 -7.34 12.92 -0.26
C ARG A 139 -8.58 12.04 -0.13
N ASP A 140 -8.57 11.07 0.78
CA ASP A 140 -9.73 10.22 1.08
C ASP A 140 -9.70 9.85 2.58
N PRO A 141 -9.98 10.82 3.48
CA PRO A 141 -9.81 10.62 4.92
C PRO A 141 -10.74 9.53 5.47
N ILE A 142 -12.01 9.54 5.06
CA ILE A 142 -13.00 8.51 5.47
C ILE A 142 -12.60 7.14 4.93
N GLY A 143 -12.20 7.05 3.66
CA GLY A 143 -11.83 5.78 3.04
C GLY A 143 -10.54 5.16 3.55
N THR A 144 -9.70 5.94 4.24
CA THR A 144 -8.44 5.48 4.82
C THR A 144 -8.47 5.35 6.35
N ARG A 145 -9.63 5.60 6.95
CA ARG A 145 -9.92 5.45 8.38
C ARG A 145 -10.30 4.00 8.71
N THR A 146 -10.04 3.57 9.95
CA THR A 146 -10.31 2.18 10.37
C THR A 146 -11.17 2.09 11.62
N LEU A 147 -12.45 2.48 11.49
CA LEU A 147 -13.44 2.55 12.57
C LEU A 147 -13.53 1.26 13.41
N ALA A 148 -13.53 0.09 12.78
CA ALA A 148 -13.63 -1.19 13.48
C ALA A 148 -12.46 -1.44 14.46
N ILE A 149 -11.27 -0.94 14.15
CA ILE A 149 -10.14 -0.98 15.08
C ILE A 149 -10.34 0.03 16.20
N GLU A 150 -10.73 1.26 15.85
CA GLU A 150 -10.87 2.35 16.82
C GLU A 150 -11.79 1.96 17.98
N GLU A 151 -12.92 1.32 17.69
CA GLU A 151 -13.84 0.82 18.72
C GLU A 151 -13.18 -0.17 19.70
N SER A 152 -12.30 -1.05 19.19
CA SER A 152 -11.55 -1.99 20.03
C SER A 152 -10.50 -1.26 20.87
N LEU A 153 -9.77 -0.31 20.29
CA LEU A 153 -8.72 0.44 20.98
C LEU A 153 -9.28 1.36 22.07
N VAL A 154 -10.46 1.95 21.84
CA VAL A 154 -11.15 2.77 22.83
C VAL A 154 -11.59 1.93 24.03
N LYS A 155 -12.05 0.68 23.82
CA LYS A 155 -12.36 -0.26 24.92
C LYS A 155 -11.13 -0.58 25.77
N ASP A 156 -9.96 -0.66 25.13
CA ASP A 156 -8.68 -0.87 25.81
C ASP A 156 -8.12 0.40 26.49
N ASN A 157 -8.87 1.51 26.50
CA ASN A 157 -8.44 2.82 27.00
C ASN A 157 -7.15 3.37 26.35
N LYS A 158 -6.88 2.99 25.09
CA LYS A 158 -5.74 3.52 24.33
C LYS A 158 -6.07 4.91 23.78
N LEU A 159 -5.11 5.81 23.82
CA LEU A 159 -5.28 7.13 23.21
C LEU A 159 -5.09 7.03 21.69
N ILE A 160 -6.06 7.52 20.93
CA ILE A 160 -5.96 7.63 19.48
C ILE A 160 -5.70 9.10 19.10
N ILE A 161 -4.70 9.32 18.26
CA ILE A 161 -4.41 10.60 17.62
C ILE A 161 -4.45 10.38 16.10
N ILE A 162 -5.29 11.14 15.42
CA ILE A 162 -5.37 11.09 13.95
C ILE A 162 -4.22 11.92 13.37
N VAL A 163 -3.41 11.30 12.52
CA VAL A 163 -2.33 11.95 11.79
C VAL A 163 -2.72 12.03 10.32
N MET A 164 -3.08 13.23 9.86
CA MET A 164 -3.51 13.47 8.49
C MET A 164 -2.31 13.83 7.62
N THR A 165 -1.96 12.98 6.66
CA THR A 165 -0.81 13.16 5.78
C THR A 165 -1.22 13.60 4.38
N LYS A 166 -0.24 14.03 3.57
CA LYS A 166 -0.43 14.45 2.17
C LYS A 166 -1.39 15.63 2.02
N ILE A 167 -1.43 16.50 3.03
CA ILE A 167 -2.25 17.72 3.02
C ILE A 167 -1.83 18.68 1.90
N ASP A 168 -0.62 18.53 1.35
CA ASP A 168 -0.12 19.27 0.19
C ASP A 168 -0.83 18.92 -1.12
N LEU A 169 -1.56 17.81 -1.17
CA LEU A 169 -2.29 17.35 -2.36
C LEU A 169 -3.75 17.81 -2.38
N VAL A 170 -4.19 18.54 -1.35
CA VAL A 170 -5.58 18.94 -1.12
C VAL A 170 -5.64 20.44 -0.85
N PRO A 171 -6.66 21.17 -1.34
CA PRO A 171 -6.85 22.58 -0.99
C PRO A 171 -6.92 22.79 0.52
N ARG A 172 -6.39 23.92 0.99
CA ARG A 172 -6.27 24.20 2.43
C ARG A 172 -7.64 24.26 3.10
N GLU A 173 -8.63 24.84 2.43
CA GLU A 173 -10.00 24.97 2.90
C GLU A 173 -10.61 23.59 3.20
N THR A 174 -10.45 22.64 2.28
CA THR A 174 -10.93 21.26 2.45
C THR A 174 -10.21 20.55 3.59
N VAL A 175 -8.90 20.78 3.76
CA VAL A 175 -8.14 20.22 4.89
C VAL A 175 -8.64 20.77 6.22
N ASP A 176 -8.91 22.07 6.32
CA ASP A 176 -9.42 22.72 7.53
C ASP A 176 -10.82 22.18 7.91
N GLU A 177 -11.69 21.92 6.92
CA GLU A 177 -12.99 21.27 7.13
C GLU A 177 -12.84 19.84 7.67
N TRP A 178 -11.96 19.02 7.08
CA TRP A 178 -11.70 17.66 7.57
C TRP A 178 -11.09 17.67 8.98
N ILE A 179 -10.16 18.57 9.27
CA ILE A 179 -9.59 18.75 10.61
C ILE A 179 -10.69 19.08 11.62
N LYS A 180 -11.62 19.98 11.28
CA LYS A 180 -12.75 20.33 12.15
C LYS A 180 -13.65 19.13 12.40
N TYR A 181 -13.95 18.35 11.37
CA TYR A 181 -14.77 17.14 11.46
C TYR A 181 -14.15 16.11 12.40
N PHE A 182 -12.88 15.72 12.18
CA PHE A 182 -12.24 14.68 12.98
C PHE A 182 -11.85 15.14 14.39
N ASN A 183 -11.54 16.43 14.60
CA ASN A 183 -11.24 16.97 15.93
C ASN A 183 -12.40 16.88 16.91
N ALA A 184 -13.64 16.67 16.42
CA ALA A 184 -14.74 16.33 17.28
C ALA A 184 -14.54 14.96 17.96
N GLU A 185 -13.92 14.00 17.29
CA GLU A 185 -13.77 12.64 17.80
C GLU A 185 -12.40 12.43 18.47
N TYR A 186 -11.32 12.73 17.74
CA TYR A 186 -9.94 12.54 18.21
C TYR A 186 -9.07 13.75 17.85
N PRO A 187 -8.00 14.04 18.61
CA PRO A 187 -7.04 15.06 18.23
C PRO A 187 -6.47 14.78 16.84
N VAL A 188 -6.49 15.79 15.96
CA VAL A 188 -5.98 15.70 14.60
C VAL A 188 -4.71 16.50 14.46
N VAL A 189 -3.66 15.88 13.94
CA VAL A 189 -2.40 16.56 13.58
C VAL A 189 -2.20 16.49 12.07
N PRO A 190 -2.32 17.61 11.35
CA PRO A 190 -1.96 17.67 9.93
C PRO A 190 -0.44 17.66 9.78
N ILE A 191 0.07 16.73 8.97
CA ILE A 191 1.49 16.57 8.67
C ILE A 191 1.74 16.89 7.20
N MET A 192 2.68 17.80 6.97
CA MET A 192 3.26 18.08 5.65
C MET A 192 4.74 17.74 5.69
N ASN A 193 5.21 17.00 4.69
CA ASN A 193 6.63 16.71 4.53
C ASN A 193 7.30 17.81 3.71
N GLY A 194 8.53 18.16 4.08
CA GLY A 194 9.33 19.09 3.28
C GLY A 194 9.60 18.51 1.88
N THR A 195 9.45 19.33 0.85
CA THR A 195 9.83 18.95 -0.51
C THR A 195 11.36 18.98 -0.66
N PRO A 196 11.94 18.34 -1.69
CA PRO A 196 13.38 18.43 -1.97
C PRO A 196 13.88 19.87 -2.08
N GLU A 197 13.03 20.78 -2.55
CA GLU A 197 13.27 22.20 -2.73
C GLU A 197 13.18 23.00 -1.42
N ASN A 198 12.34 22.56 -0.47
CA ASN A 198 12.12 23.24 0.82
C ASN A 198 12.10 22.25 1.99
N LYS A 199 13.27 21.68 2.30
CA LYS A 199 13.44 20.70 3.39
C LYS A 199 13.03 21.21 4.78
N ASN A 200 13.07 22.52 5.00
CA ASN A 200 12.77 23.14 6.30
C ASN A 200 11.27 23.36 6.55
N LYS A 201 10.38 23.03 5.61
CA LYS A 201 8.94 23.27 5.71
C LYS A 201 8.16 22.03 6.14
N SER A 202 8.75 21.17 6.96
CA SER A 202 8.00 20.08 7.60
C SER A 202 7.04 20.68 8.64
N LEU A 203 5.75 20.39 8.54
CA LEU A 203 4.71 20.91 9.44
C LEU A 203 4.18 19.80 10.37
N GLY A 204 3.85 20.15 11.61
CA GLY A 204 3.05 19.33 12.53
C GLY A 204 3.83 18.32 13.38
N TYR A 205 5.08 18.01 13.05
CA TYR A 205 5.93 17.08 13.82
C TYR A 205 6.17 17.53 15.27
N GLU A 206 6.42 18.83 15.49
CA GLU A 206 6.60 19.39 16.83
C GLU A 206 5.32 19.27 17.66
N THR A 207 4.18 19.62 17.06
CA THR A 207 2.86 19.50 17.67
C THR A 207 2.55 18.05 18.05
N LEU A 208 2.86 17.10 17.17
CA LEU A 208 2.68 15.67 17.43
C LEU A 208 3.49 15.19 18.63
N ILE A 209 4.78 15.55 18.69
CA ILE A 209 5.66 15.21 19.81
C ILE A 209 5.16 15.86 21.12
N LYS A 210 4.69 17.11 21.06
CA LYS A 210 4.11 17.81 22.21
C LYS A 210 2.88 17.07 22.73
N TYR A 211 1.96 16.64 21.86
CA TYR A 211 0.80 15.84 22.26
C TYR A 211 1.20 14.53 22.96
N CYS A 212 2.15 13.79 22.39
CA CYS A 212 2.64 12.56 23.01
C CYS A 212 3.26 12.79 24.40
N LYS A 213 4.05 13.87 24.56
CA LYS A 213 4.67 14.24 25.85
C LYS A 213 3.63 14.70 26.88
N SER A 214 2.68 15.55 26.50
CA SER A 214 1.60 16.00 27.39
C SER A 214 0.74 14.83 27.88
N TYR A 215 0.44 13.87 27.00
CA TYR A 215 -0.30 12.68 27.39
C TYR A 215 0.51 11.80 28.36
N ARG A 216 1.79 11.57 28.07
CA ARG A 216 2.71 10.86 28.98
C ARG A 216 2.68 11.47 30.38
N ASP A 217 2.86 12.78 30.48
CA ASP A 217 2.93 13.47 31.77
C ASP A 217 1.59 13.34 32.54
N SER A 218 0.48 13.31 31.80
CA SER A 218 -0.84 13.06 32.38
C SER A 218 -1.03 11.64 32.95
N ILE A 219 -0.43 10.62 32.33
CA ILE A 219 -0.43 9.24 32.84
C ILE A 219 0.47 9.15 34.08
N LYS A 220 1.68 9.69 34.02
CA LYS A 220 2.64 9.68 35.13
C LYS A 220 2.11 10.37 36.38
N SER A 221 1.24 11.37 36.24
CA SER A 221 0.58 12.00 37.39
C SER A 221 -0.43 11.10 38.13
N LYS A 222 -0.90 10.01 37.50
CA LYS A 222 -1.90 9.09 38.06
C LYS A 222 -1.31 7.80 38.60
N THR A 223 -0.13 7.40 38.16
CA THR A 223 0.55 6.18 38.59
C THR A 223 1.87 6.52 39.25
N ASP A 224 2.13 6.01 40.45
CA ASP A 224 3.37 6.23 41.22
C ASP A 224 4.60 5.51 40.61
N VAL A 225 4.53 5.20 39.31
CA VAL A 225 5.53 4.45 38.54
C VAL A 225 6.37 5.44 37.76
N LYS A 226 7.44 5.93 38.40
CA LYS A 226 8.28 7.02 37.88
C LYS A 226 9.00 6.75 36.55
N GLU A 227 9.00 5.53 36.01
CA GLU A 227 9.98 5.17 34.96
C GLU A 227 9.44 4.41 33.73
N LYS A 228 8.13 4.14 33.58
CA LYS A 228 7.68 3.45 32.35
C LYS A 228 7.77 4.38 31.12
N PRO A 229 8.53 4.03 30.06
CA PRO A 229 8.50 4.77 28.79
C PRO A 229 7.13 4.59 28.13
N VAL A 230 6.66 5.62 27.43
CA VAL A 230 5.37 5.58 26.72
C VAL A 230 5.58 4.99 25.33
N THR A 231 4.84 3.94 25.01
CA THR A 231 4.94 3.27 23.73
C THR A 231 3.88 3.80 22.77
N VAL A 232 4.29 4.14 21.55
CA VAL A 232 3.47 4.74 20.50
C VAL A 232 3.40 3.80 19.31
N GLY A 233 2.22 3.29 18.97
CA GLY A 233 1.99 2.49 17.77
C GLY A 233 1.57 3.35 16.59
N VAL A 234 2.09 3.07 15.39
CA VAL A 234 1.63 3.74 14.15
C VAL A 234 0.79 2.77 13.32
N ILE A 235 -0.48 3.10 13.10
CA ILE A 235 -1.44 2.27 12.34
C ILE A 235 -2.02 3.03 11.15
N GLY A 236 -2.76 2.34 10.28
CA GLY A 236 -3.52 2.94 9.18
C GLY A 236 -3.39 2.20 7.85
N PHE A 237 -4.07 2.71 6.82
CA PHE A 237 -4.14 2.05 5.51
C PHE A 237 -2.79 1.99 4.77
N PRO A 238 -2.53 0.98 3.90
CA PRO A 238 -1.35 0.95 3.05
C PRO A 238 -1.24 2.18 2.14
N GLY A 239 -0.05 2.76 2.10
CA GLY A 239 0.22 3.93 1.25
C GLY A 239 -0.26 5.28 1.80
N CYS A 240 -0.79 5.36 3.02
CA CYS A 240 -1.09 6.61 3.73
C CYS A 240 0.15 7.37 4.25
N GLY A 241 1.36 6.88 4.00
CA GLY A 241 2.59 7.58 4.39
C GLY A 241 3.12 7.25 5.80
N LYS A 242 2.69 6.15 6.42
CA LYS A 242 3.22 5.67 7.72
C LYS A 242 4.75 5.61 7.78
N TYR A 243 5.38 4.90 6.83
CA TYR A 243 6.84 4.79 6.77
C TYR A 243 7.52 6.16 6.67
N THR A 244 6.97 7.05 5.85
CA THR A 244 7.50 8.41 5.69
C THR A 244 7.34 9.23 6.96
N LEU A 245 6.21 9.11 7.66
CA LEU A 245 6.00 9.74 8.96
C LEU A 245 7.05 9.26 9.97
N ILE A 246 7.26 7.94 10.07
CA ILE A 246 8.23 7.32 10.97
C ILE A 246 9.66 7.79 10.65
N GLU A 247 10.05 7.78 9.37
CA GLU A 247 11.38 8.22 8.95
C GLU A 247 11.62 9.70 9.25
N ASN A 248 10.61 10.55 9.08
CA ASN A 248 10.74 11.98 9.39
C ASN A 248 10.68 12.26 10.88
N LEU A 249 9.88 11.52 11.67
CA LEU A 249 9.91 11.58 13.13
C LEU A 249 11.30 11.22 13.65
N ARG A 250 11.91 10.18 13.07
CA ARG A 250 13.30 9.81 13.35
C ARG A 250 14.26 10.94 13.02
N LYS A 251 14.19 11.55 11.82
CA LYS A 251 15.06 12.69 11.46
C LYS A 251 14.86 13.93 12.34
N TYR A 252 13.62 14.17 12.78
CA TYR A 252 13.30 15.27 13.68
C TYR A 252 13.91 15.05 15.06
N HIS A 253 14.02 13.78 15.48
CA HIS A 253 14.60 13.36 16.75
C HIS A 253 16.13 13.15 16.73
N ASP A 254 16.70 12.61 15.64
CA ASP A 254 18.14 12.28 15.43
C ASP A 254 19.07 13.53 15.41
N LYS A 255 18.64 14.69 15.94
CA LYS A 255 19.56 15.75 16.35
C LYS A 255 20.33 15.39 17.63
N GLU A 256 19.90 14.38 18.39
CA GLU A 256 20.58 13.87 19.58
C GLU A 256 20.53 12.33 19.65
N HIS A 257 21.32 11.65 18.81
CA HIS A 257 21.72 10.22 18.91
C HIS A 257 21.19 9.32 17.79
N GLU A 258 22.08 8.43 17.34
CA GLU A 258 21.95 7.54 16.19
C GLU A 258 21.49 6.15 16.68
N ILE A 259 20.28 5.68 16.32
CA ILE A 259 19.78 4.35 16.73
C ILE A 259 19.59 3.42 15.52
N LYS A 260 20.15 2.21 15.60
CA LYS A 260 20.01 1.12 14.61
C LYS A 260 18.67 0.38 14.76
N ILE A 261 18.21 -0.15 13.63
CA ILE A 261 16.87 -0.73 13.40
C ILE A 261 16.80 -2.16 13.93
N ASP A 262 15.78 -2.44 14.75
CA ASP A 262 14.95 -3.67 14.74
C ASP A 262 13.62 -3.33 15.40
N SER A 263 12.55 -3.17 14.60
CA SER A 263 11.10 -2.98 14.94
C SER A 263 10.67 -2.00 16.06
N LEU A 264 11.61 -1.40 16.77
CA LEU A 264 11.43 -0.59 17.97
C LEU A 264 12.25 0.69 17.77
N ILE A 265 11.59 1.82 17.57
CA ILE A 265 12.23 3.11 17.32
C ILE A 265 12.10 3.94 18.59
N THR A 266 13.13 3.97 19.42
CA THR A 266 13.11 4.84 20.61
C THR A 266 13.28 6.30 20.19
N LEU A 267 12.24 7.11 20.39
CA LEU A 267 12.23 8.57 20.22
C LEU A 267 12.66 9.23 21.55
N GLY A 268 13.96 9.25 21.83
CA GLY A 268 14.55 9.92 23.01
C GLY A 268 14.52 9.06 24.26
N GLU A 269 14.74 9.66 25.43
CA GLU A 269 14.91 8.87 26.67
C GLU A 269 13.64 8.13 27.15
N ASN A 270 12.45 8.40 26.58
CA ASN A 270 11.18 7.94 27.16
C ASN A 270 9.99 7.71 26.19
N LEU A 271 10.20 7.71 24.87
CA LEU A 271 9.14 7.35 23.90
C LEU A 271 9.64 6.22 23.00
N THR A 272 8.81 5.20 22.79
CA THR A 272 9.16 4.06 21.94
C THR A 272 8.12 3.91 20.84
N LEU A 273 8.52 4.02 19.58
CA LEU A 273 7.63 3.91 18.43
C LEU A 273 7.69 2.49 17.86
N LEU A 274 6.51 1.86 17.74
CA LEU A 274 6.32 0.57 17.11
C LEU A 274 5.70 0.77 15.72
N ASP A 275 6.39 0.26 14.70
CA ASP A 275 5.87 0.25 13.33
C ASP A 275 4.90 -0.93 13.17
N CYS A 276 3.67 -0.63 12.73
CA CYS A 276 2.73 -1.66 12.32
C CYS A 276 2.63 -1.67 10.79
N PRO A 277 2.69 -2.85 10.14
CA PRO A 277 2.41 -2.92 8.72
C PRO A 277 1.02 -2.34 8.41
N GLY A 278 0.86 -1.77 7.22
CA GLY A 278 -0.45 -1.29 6.79
C GLY A 278 -1.43 -2.44 6.59
N ILE A 279 -2.55 -2.38 7.28
CA ILE A 279 -3.59 -3.41 7.20
C ILE A 279 -4.77 -2.85 6.46
N VAL A 280 -5.38 -3.72 5.66
CA VAL A 280 -6.67 -3.49 5.06
C VAL A 280 -7.59 -4.54 5.65
N PHE A 281 -8.55 -4.11 6.46
CA PHE A 281 -9.68 -4.94 6.81
C PHE A 281 -10.63 -4.90 5.61
N VAL A 282 -10.41 -5.82 4.66
CA VAL A 282 -11.40 -6.03 3.61
C VAL A 282 -12.49 -6.86 4.26
N PHE A 283 -13.55 -6.19 4.72
CA PHE A 283 -14.81 -6.88 4.96
C PHE A 283 -15.21 -7.48 3.61
N GLN A 284 -15.47 -8.79 3.60
CA GLN A 284 -15.89 -9.51 2.40
C GLN A 284 -17.31 -9.05 2.05
N GLU A 285 -17.43 -7.87 1.48
CA GLU A 285 -18.65 -7.42 0.84
C GLU A 285 -18.53 -7.71 -0.65
N GLU A 286 -19.57 -8.33 -1.21
CA GLU A 286 -19.64 -8.81 -2.60
C GLU A 286 -19.77 -7.66 -3.62
N ASP A 287 -19.74 -6.42 -3.16
CA ASP A 287 -19.99 -5.23 -3.98
C ASP A 287 -18.76 -4.80 -4.79
N ASN A 288 -18.94 -4.78 -6.11
CA ASN A 288 -17.92 -4.35 -7.08
C ASN A 288 -17.38 -2.92 -6.82
N SER A 289 -18.17 -2.04 -6.22
CA SER A 289 -17.76 -0.67 -5.86
C SER A 289 -16.70 -0.68 -4.75
N ASN A 290 -16.92 -1.43 -3.67
CA ASN A 290 -15.99 -1.52 -2.54
C ASN A 290 -14.66 -2.16 -2.98
N ILE A 291 -14.74 -3.16 -3.86
CA ILE A 291 -13.57 -3.78 -4.48
C ILE A 291 -12.75 -2.75 -5.27
N ALA A 292 -13.41 -1.92 -6.09
CA ALA A 292 -12.75 -0.86 -6.86
C ALA A 292 -12.02 0.12 -5.93
N GLU A 293 -12.67 0.52 -4.84
CA GLU A 293 -12.13 1.43 -3.83
C GLU A 293 -10.84 0.92 -3.19
N VAL A 294 -10.86 -0.33 -2.72
CA VAL A 294 -9.66 -0.98 -2.17
C VAL A 294 -8.56 -1.10 -3.23
N MET A 295 -8.93 -1.38 -4.49
CA MET A 295 -7.97 -1.52 -5.58
C MET A 295 -7.36 -0.20 -6.03
N ILE A 296 -8.09 0.92 -6.02
CA ILE A 296 -7.56 2.25 -6.39
C ILE A 296 -6.79 2.89 -5.24
N ARG A 297 -7.11 2.55 -3.98
CA ARG A 297 -6.25 2.80 -2.83
C ARG A 297 -4.95 2.01 -2.98
N ASN A 298 -3.84 2.48 -2.42
CA ASN A 298 -2.48 1.97 -2.68
C ASN A 298 -2.19 0.55 -2.11
N CYS A 299 -3.20 -0.31 -2.03
CA CYS A 299 -3.16 -1.64 -1.42
C CYS A 299 -2.76 -2.74 -2.41
N VAL A 300 -3.11 -2.57 -3.68
CA VAL A 300 -2.81 -3.54 -4.75
C VAL A 300 -1.85 -2.92 -5.75
N LYS A 301 -0.82 -3.65 -6.19
CA LYS A 301 0.04 -3.16 -7.28
C LYS A 301 -0.78 -3.11 -8.58
N PRO A 302 -0.75 -2.02 -9.36
CA PRO A 302 -1.56 -1.88 -10.57
C PRO A 302 -1.47 -3.08 -11.53
N LYS A 303 -0.27 -3.65 -11.70
CA LYS A 303 -0.03 -4.83 -12.55
C LYS A 303 -0.75 -6.10 -12.11
N LEU A 304 -1.11 -6.21 -10.84
CA LEU A 304 -1.80 -7.37 -10.28
C LEU A 304 -3.33 -7.24 -10.37
N ILE A 305 -3.84 -6.10 -10.83
CA ILE A 305 -5.28 -5.88 -10.97
C ILE A 305 -5.77 -6.70 -12.17
N PRO A 306 -6.71 -7.65 -11.98
CA PRO A 306 -7.21 -8.50 -13.06
C PRO A 306 -8.11 -7.71 -14.00
N ASN A 307 -9.05 -6.92 -13.44
CA ASN A 307 -10.01 -6.14 -14.20
C ASN A 307 -9.76 -4.63 -14.01
N ALA A 308 -9.10 -4.01 -15.00
CA ALA A 308 -8.82 -2.58 -14.98
C ALA A 308 -10.09 -1.73 -15.20
N GLU A 309 -11.14 -2.30 -15.81
CA GLU A 309 -12.38 -1.59 -16.15
C GLU A 309 -13.09 -1.07 -14.91
N ILE A 310 -13.26 -1.91 -13.90
CA ILE A 310 -13.92 -1.56 -12.63
C ILE A 310 -13.19 -0.38 -11.94
N CYS A 311 -11.85 -0.43 -11.93
CA CYS A 311 -11.01 0.60 -11.31
C CYS A 311 -11.06 1.91 -12.09
N VAL A 312 -10.88 1.87 -13.41
CA VAL A 312 -10.87 3.08 -14.25
C VAL A 312 -12.25 3.71 -14.29
N THR A 313 -13.32 2.93 -14.37
CA THR A 313 -14.70 3.45 -14.29
C THR A 313 -14.93 4.20 -12.98
N SER A 314 -14.40 3.68 -11.87
CA SER A 314 -14.46 4.37 -10.57
C SER A 314 -13.62 5.65 -10.55
N ILE A 315 -12.48 5.68 -11.24
CA ILE A 315 -11.66 6.91 -11.43
C ILE A 315 -12.42 7.95 -12.28
N LEU A 316 -13.07 7.54 -13.37
CA LEU A 316 -13.87 8.42 -14.22
C LEU A 316 -15.05 9.05 -13.47
N LYS A 317 -15.62 8.34 -12.49
CA LYS A 317 -16.67 8.88 -11.61
C LYS A 317 -16.15 9.91 -10.61
N ARG A 318 -14.88 9.83 -10.21
CA ARG A 318 -14.24 10.70 -9.20
C ARG A 318 -13.65 11.96 -9.79
N CYS A 319 -13.17 11.89 -11.03
CA CYS A 319 -12.47 12.98 -11.69
C CYS A 319 -13.36 13.61 -12.78
N SER A 320 -13.25 14.92 -12.97
CA SER A 320 -13.98 15.56 -14.07
C SER A 320 -13.38 15.17 -15.43
N ASN A 321 -14.24 14.98 -16.43
CA ASN A 321 -13.80 14.66 -17.79
C ASN A 321 -12.85 15.74 -18.35
N ASP A 322 -13.11 17.02 -18.09
CA ASP A 322 -12.25 18.13 -18.53
C ASP A 322 -10.83 18.03 -17.94
N GLN A 323 -10.72 17.70 -16.65
CA GLN A 323 -9.42 17.50 -16.01
C GLN A 323 -8.65 16.34 -16.66
N LEU A 324 -9.31 15.22 -16.92
CA LEU A 324 -8.69 14.06 -17.55
C LEU A 324 -8.26 14.37 -19.00
N CYS A 325 -9.11 15.07 -19.76
CA CYS A 325 -8.82 15.50 -21.13
C CYS A 325 -7.57 16.39 -21.18
N LYS A 326 -7.50 17.41 -20.32
CA LYS A 326 -6.36 18.32 -20.20
C LYS A 326 -5.08 17.59 -19.81
N MET A 327 -5.17 16.71 -18.81
CA MET A 327 -4.02 15.97 -18.31
C MET A 327 -3.42 15.02 -19.36
N TYR A 328 -4.27 14.23 -20.01
CA TYR A 328 -3.83 13.26 -21.02
C TYR A 328 -3.65 13.87 -22.42
N LYS A 329 -4.04 15.14 -22.59
CA LYS A 329 -4.05 15.85 -23.89
C LYS A 329 -4.89 15.09 -24.93
N VAL A 330 -6.06 14.63 -24.50
CA VAL A 330 -7.02 13.89 -25.31
C VAL A 330 -8.30 14.72 -25.51
N PRO A 331 -9.03 14.54 -26.63
CA PRO A 331 -10.33 15.17 -26.81
C PRO A 331 -11.37 14.63 -25.80
N PRO A 332 -12.57 15.24 -25.75
CA PRO A 332 -13.69 14.68 -24.99
C PRO A 332 -13.96 13.23 -25.38
N PHE A 333 -14.30 12.42 -24.40
CA PHE A 333 -14.60 10.99 -24.57
C PHE A 333 -15.99 10.66 -24.02
N ILE A 334 -16.60 9.60 -24.55
CA ILE A 334 -17.97 9.21 -24.20
C ILE A 334 -17.98 8.19 -23.06
N ASP A 335 -17.15 7.14 -23.18
CA ASP A 335 -17.16 6.01 -22.27
C ASP A 335 -15.73 5.58 -21.88
N TYR A 336 -15.66 4.55 -21.02
CA TYR A 336 -14.40 3.95 -20.56
C TYR A 336 -13.50 3.49 -21.71
N ASN A 337 -14.07 2.89 -22.75
CA ASN A 337 -13.31 2.30 -23.86
C ASN A 337 -12.74 3.38 -24.76
N ASP A 338 -13.55 4.39 -25.10
CA ASP A 338 -13.15 5.57 -25.84
C ASP A 338 -12.04 6.32 -25.10
N PHE A 339 -12.19 6.53 -23.78
CA PHE A 339 -11.15 7.14 -22.96
C PHE A 339 -9.82 6.38 -23.05
N LEU A 340 -9.82 5.06 -22.83
CA LEU A 340 -8.59 4.28 -22.88
C LEU A 340 -7.99 4.24 -24.29
N LEU A 341 -8.80 4.20 -25.34
CA LEU A 341 -8.31 4.25 -26.72
C LEU A 341 -7.60 5.57 -27.00
N GLN A 342 -8.19 6.69 -26.57
CA GLN A 342 -7.60 8.02 -26.73
C GLN A 342 -6.30 8.16 -25.93
N VAL A 343 -6.27 7.69 -24.67
CA VAL A 343 -5.04 7.66 -23.86
C VAL A 343 -3.96 6.80 -24.51
N GLY A 344 -4.34 5.64 -25.06
CA GLY A 344 -3.46 4.75 -25.82
C GLY A 344 -2.83 5.44 -27.03
N ARG A 345 -3.62 6.21 -27.79
CA ARG A 345 -3.15 7.02 -28.92
C ARG A 345 -2.19 8.12 -28.46
N ALA A 346 -2.56 8.90 -27.45
CA ALA A 346 -1.75 9.98 -26.91
C ALA A 346 -0.40 9.50 -26.35
N LYS A 347 -0.36 8.29 -25.77
CA LYS A 347 0.89 7.65 -25.29
C LYS A 347 1.62 6.82 -26.35
N HIS A 348 1.20 6.87 -27.63
CA HIS A 348 1.76 6.11 -28.75
C HIS A 348 1.77 4.59 -28.55
N LEU A 349 0.83 4.08 -27.77
CA LEU A 349 0.63 2.66 -27.50
C LEU A 349 -0.32 2.00 -28.50
N VAL A 350 -1.01 2.77 -29.34
CA VAL A 350 -1.99 2.31 -30.33
C VAL A 350 -1.70 3.00 -31.66
N LYS A 351 -1.71 2.24 -32.77
CA LYS A 351 -1.65 2.76 -34.14
C LYS A 351 -2.94 2.45 -34.89
N LEU A 352 -3.52 3.46 -35.54
CA LEU A 352 -4.58 3.28 -36.53
C LEU A 352 -3.96 2.72 -37.81
N ILE A 353 -4.46 1.58 -38.29
CA ILE A 353 -4.19 1.10 -39.64
C ILE A 353 -5.04 1.95 -40.58
N LEU A 354 -4.39 2.74 -41.44
CA LEU A 354 -5.04 3.70 -42.36
C LEU A 354 -5.98 3.03 -43.41
N ASN A 355 -5.89 1.72 -43.62
CA ASN A 355 -6.68 1.03 -44.65
C ASN A 355 -8.18 0.92 -44.35
N LEU A 356 -8.64 1.30 -43.15
CA LEU A 356 -10.08 1.29 -42.81
C LEU A 356 -10.77 2.65 -42.93
N ILE A 357 -10.10 3.69 -43.45
CA ILE A 357 -10.69 5.03 -43.56
C ILE A 357 -11.69 5.13 -44.74
N LEU A 358 -11.58 4.26 -45.75
CA LEU A 358 -12.48 4.28 -46.92
C LEU A 358 -13.82 3.55 -46.70
N LEU A 359 -13.98 2.73 -45.65
CA LEU A 359 -15.27 2.11 -45.31
C LEU A 359 -16.05 2.83 -44.20
N THR A 360 -15.37 3.64 -43.37
CA THR A 360 -15.95 4.27 -42.17
C THR A 360 -16.89 5.44 -42.45
N PHE A 361 -17.00 5.90 -43.69
CA PHE A 361 -17.95 6.96 -44.06
C PHE A 361 -19.38 6.43 -44.27
N TYR A 362 -19.60 5.11 -44.33
CA TYR A 362 -20.86 4.56 -44.85
C TYR A 362 -21.80 3.89 -43.83
N TYR A 363 -21.39 3.59 -42.59
CA TYR A 363 -22.26 2.90 -41.63
C TYR A 363 -22.10 3.41 -40.19
N SER A 364 -23.11 4.11 -39.67
CA SER A 364 -23.07 4.85 -38.40
C SER A 364 -23.38 4.03 -37.12
N HIS A 365 -23.71 2.73 -37.17
CA HIS A 365 -24.19 2.03 -35.95
C HIS A 365 -23.63 0.63 -35.67
N TYR A 366 -22.81 0.04 -36.56
CA TYR A 366 -22.27 -1.32 -36.35
C TYR A 366 -20.79 -1.38 -35.95
N TYR A 367 -20.11 -0.24 -35.81
CA TYR A 367 -18.65 -0.17 -35.63
C TYR A 367 -18.12 -0.43 -34.22
N TYR A 368 -18.98 -0.49 -33.20
CA TYR A 368 -18.54 -0.63 -31.81
C TYR A 368 -18.08 -2.05 -31.44
N TYR A 369 -18.57 -3.09 -32.15
CA TYR A 369 -18.27 -4.48 -31.82
C TYR A 369 -17.13 -5.10 -32.65
N CYS A 370 -16.87 -4.64 -33.87
CA CYS A 370 -15.85 -5.25 -34.75
C CYS A 370 -14.48 -4.55 -34.73
N PHE A 371 -14.33 -3.40 -34.07
CA PHE A 371 -13.03 -2.70 -33.96
C PHE A 371 -12.21 -3.15 -32.72
N PHE A 372 -12.79 -4.00 -31.87
CA PHE A 372 -12.17 -4.45 -30.61
C PHE A 372 -11.06 -5.49 -30.80
N ASP A 373 -11.06 -6.24 -31.91
CA ASP A 373 -10.09 -7.33 -32.13
C ASP A 373 -8.90 -6.93 -33.03
N TYR A 374 -8.88 -5.72 -33.59
CA TYR A 374 -7.84 -5.29 -34.54
C TYR A 374 -7.20 -3.95 -34.16
N VAL A 375 -6.53 -3.93 -33.00
CA VAL A 375 -5.43 -3.00 -32.74
C VAL A 375 -4.12 -3.75 -32.96
N GLU A 376 -3.71 -3.93 -34.22
CA GLU A 376 -2.35 -4.45 -34.48
C GLU A 376 -1.32 -3.39 -34.15
N ASN A 377 -0.31 -3.82 -33.37
CA ASN A 377 0.66 -2.94 -32.74
C ASN A 377 2.06 -3.25 -33.24
N LYS A 378 2.91 -2.21 -33.35
CA LYS A 378 4.32 -2.33 -33.81
C LYS A 378 5.18 -3.35 -33.03
N ASN A 379 4.77 -3.72 -31.81
CA ASN A 379 5.50 -4.62 -30.90
C ASN A 379 4.64 -5.80 -30.39
N GLY A 380 3.48 -6.04 -30.99
CA GLY A 380 2.77 -7.31 -30.86
C GLY A 380 2.08 -7.66 -29.54
N ASN A 381 1.81 -6.72 -28.61
CA ASN A 381 0.84 -6.90 -27.50
C ASN A 381 0.73 -5.60 -26.67
N THR A 382 -0.21 -4.70 -26.95
CA THR A 382 -0.65 -3.75 -25.91
C THR A 382 -2.14 -3.90 -25.75
N ASN A 383 -2.53 -4.49 -24.63
CA ASN A 383 -3.91 -4.75 -24.30
C ASN A 383 -4.52 -3.47 -23.70
N ILE A 384 -5.81 -3.23 -23.90
CA ILE A 384 -6.58 -2.17 -23.20
C ILE A 384 -6.32 -2.22 -21.68
N ARG A 385 -6.11 -3.42 -21.15
CA ARG A 385 -5.68 -3.67 -19.77
C ARG A 385 -4.36 -2.98 -19.38
N ASP A 386 -3.38 -2.92 -20.28
CA ASP A 386 -2.09 -2.25 -20.01
C ASP A 386 -2.29 -0.74 -19.92
N ILE A 387 -3.16 -0.18 -20.77
CA ILE A 387 -3.52 1.24 -20.73
C ILE A 387 -4.30 1.54 -19.44
N GLY A 388 -5.26 0.70 -19.07
CA GLY A 388 -5.97 0.82 -17.79
C GLY A 388 -5.01 0.75 -16.60
N THR A 389 -4.00 -0.13 -16.64
CA THR A 389 -2.94 -0.21 -15.62
C THR A 389 -2.16 1.10 -15.49
N ILE A 390 -1.88 1.77 -16.62
CA ILE A 390 -1.23 3.08 -16.64
C ILE A 390 -2.12 4.13 -15.97
N VAL A 391 -3.41 4.20 -16.31
CA VAL A 391 -4.36 5.15 -15.71
C VAL A 391 -4.46 4.94 -14.20
N ILE A 392 -4.60 3.69 -13.74
CA ILE A 392 -4.64 3.36 -12.31
C ILE A 392 -3.34 3.76 -11.62
N THR A 393 -2.20 3.58 -12.29
CA THR A 393 -0.89 4.01 -11.76
C THR A 393 -0.82 5.54 -11.65
N ASP A 394 -1.29 6.25 -12.67
CA ASP A 394 -1.33 7.71 -12.71
C ASP A 394 -2.19 8.26 -11.56
N PHE A 395 -3.36 7.65 -11.31
CA PHE A 395 -4.23 7.99 -10.19
C PHE A 395 -3.53 7.79 -8.83
N LYS A 396 -2.95 6.60 -8.62
CA LYS A 396 -2.26 6.24 -7.38
C LYS A 396 -1.06 7.12 -7.05
N GLN A 397 -0.33 7.54 -8.08
CA GLN A 397 0.83 8.43 -7.98
C GLN A 397 0.45 9.91 -7.91
N ASN A 398 -0.84 10.23 -7.80
CA ASN A 398 -1.36 11.59 -7.77
C ASN A 398 -0.99 12.42 -9.01
N ARG A 399 -0.79 11.77 -10.16
CA ARG A 399 -0.68 12.47 -11.44
C ARG A 399 -2.03 12.99 -11.90
N ILE A 400 -3.10 12.28 -11.56
CA ILE A 400 -4.50 12.75 -11.64
C ILE A 400 -4.83 13.33 -10.25
N PRO A 401 -4.95 14.67 -10.09
CA PRO A 401 -5.37 15.26 -8.82
C PRO A 401 -6.75 14.75 -8.42
N ASN A 402 -6.90 14.29 -7.17
CA ASN A 402 -8.17 13.82 -6.66
C ASN A 402 -8.21 13.97 -5.15
N TYR A 403 -9.34 14.46 -4.63
CA TYR A 403 -9.61 14.54 -3.21
C TYR A 403 -11.13 14.47 -2.97
N THR A 404 -11.53 13.99 -1.80
CA THR A 404 -12.92 13.98 -1.35
C THR A 404 -13.21 15.25 -0.54
N VAL A 405 -14.44 15.74 -0.67
CA VAL A 405 -14.97 16.87 0.10
C VAL A 405 -15.95 16.30 1.13
N LEU A 406 -16.01 16.90 2.31
CA LEU A 406 -16.97 16.54 3.33
C LEU A 406 -18.39 16.74 2.77
N PRO A 407 -19.27 15.72 2.78
CA PRO A 407 -20.63 15.89 2.32
C PRO A 407 -21.36 16.94 3.17
N LYS A 408 -22.15 17.80 2.54
CA LYS A 408 -22.85 18.90 3.23
C LYS A 408 -23.83 18.41 4.30
N ASP A 409 -24.28 17.16 4.19
CA ASP A 409 -25.25 16.54 5.08
C ASP A 409 -24.60 15.79 6.26
N HIS A 410 -23.27 15.69 6.30
CA HIS A 410 -22.58 15.09 7.45
C HIS A 410 -22.54 16.08 8.61
N GLU A 411 -23.35 15.82 9.63
CA GLU A 411 -23.25 16.54 10.90
C GLU A 411 -21.88 16.32 11.53
N ILE A 412 -21.30 17.39 12.07
CA ILE A 412 -20.06 17.30 12.85
C ILE A 412 -20.38 16.50 14.11
N PRO A 413 -19.65 15.41 14.41
CA PRO A 413 -19.88 14.63 15.60
C PRO A 413 -19.83 15.48 16.87
N ALA A 414 -20.55 15.06 17.92
CA ALA A 414 -20.43 15.72 19.22
C ALA A 414 -19.01 15.57 19.77
N GLU A 415 -18.45 16.65 20.33
CA GLU A 415 -17.06 16.65 20.79
C GLU A 415 -16.81 15.62 21.90
N SER A 416 -15.83 14.75 21.68
CA SER A 416 -15.47 13.64 22.55
C SER A 416 -14.89 14.12 23.86
N LYS A 417 -15.09 13.31 24.91
CA LYS A 417 -14.55 13.57 26.25
C LYS A 417 -13.01 13.67 26.24
N ILE A 418 -12.36 12.85 25.41
CA ILE A 418 -10.90 12.82 25.26
C ILE A 418 -10.39 14.16 24.70
N CYS A 419 -11.05 14.69 23.66
CA CYS A 419 -10.70 15.99 23.09
C CYS A 419 -10.89 17.13 24.10
N LYS A 420 -11.98 17.10 24.88
CA LYS A 420 -12.24 18.08 25.94
C LYS A 420 -11.16 18.05 27.03
N ASP A 421 -10.73 16.87 27.44
CA ASP A 421 -9.71 16.70 28.49
C ASP A 421 -8.31 17.10 28.01
N LEU A 422 -7.99 16.88 26.73
CA LEU A 422 -6.72 17.32 26.14
C LEU A 422 -6.67 18.83 25.91
N LYS A 423 -7.78 19.49 25.53
CA LYS A 423 -7.82 20.95 25.36
C LYS A 423 -7.71 21.73 26.68
N LYS A 424 -8.06 21.10 27.81
CA LYS A 424 -8.00 21.70 29.16
C LYS A 424 -6.59 21.68 29.78
N LYS A 425 -5.67 20.89 29.22
CA LYS A 425 -4.28 20.73 29.69
C LYS A 425 -3.33 21.41 28.72
#